data_AF-A0A850HBL2-F1
#
_entry.id   AF-A0A850HBL2-F1
#
_cell.length_a   1.000
_cell.length_b   1.000
_cell.length_c   1.000
_cell.angle_alpha   90.00
_cell.angle_beta   90.00
_cell.angle_gamma   90.00
#
_symmetry.space_group_name_H-M   'P 1'
#
loop_
_entity.id
_entity.type
_entity.pdbx_description
1 polymer ?
#
loop_
_entity_poly.entity_id
_entity_poly.type
_entity_poly.pdbx_seq_one_letter_code
_entity_poly.pdbx_strand_id
1 'polypeptide(L)' 'MIIQTVMFIASVYAAIQFFNATDTLVALHWGLPAVALLLMSAMTKFLLWPSMQTNRVLRELKRVELQIARANHRG' A
#
# COMPACT_ATOMS: atom_id res chain seq x y z
N MET A 1 -0.32 -8.98 -0.98
CA MET A 1 0.35 -9.16 0.33
C MET A 1 1.81 -9.59 0.19
N ILE A 2 2.16 -10.46 -0.76
CA ILE A 2 3.56 -10.91 -1.01
C ILE A 2 4.51 -9.75 -1.34
N ILE A 3 4.12 -8.86 -2.27
CA ILE A 3 4.95 -7.71 -2.70
C ILE A 3 5.28 -6.77 -1.53
N GLN A 4 4.34 -6.59 -0.61
CA GLN A 4 4.54 -5.73 0.56
C GLN A 4 5.54 -6.34 1.54
N THR A 5 5.46 -7.65 1.77
CA THR A 5 6.43 -8.37 2.61
C THR A 5 7.83 -8.32 2.00
N VAL A 6 7.94 -8.48 0.67
CA VAL A 6 9.21 -8.35 -0.06
C VAL A 6 9.80 -6.93 0.08
N MET A 7 8.99 -5.89 -0.06
CA MET A 7 9.44 -4.50 0.13
C MET A 7 9.88 -4.21 1.57
N PHE A 8 9.21 -4.79 2.56
CA PHE A 8 9.61 -4.65 3.97
C PHE A 8 10.96 -5.31 4.25
N ILE A 9 11.17 -6.53 3.76
CA ILE A 9 12.45 -7.25 3.91
C ILE A 9 13.57 -6.49 3.19
N ALA A 10 13.30 -5.98 1.98
CA ALA A 10 14.27 -5.15 1.24
C ALA A 10 14.64 -3.86 1.98
N SER A 11 13.68 -3.22 2.65
CA SER A 11 13.91 -2.05 3.50
C SER A 11 14.81 -2.36 4.69
N VAL A 12 14.58 -3.47 5.40
CA VAL A 12 15.40 -3.87 6.56
C VAL A 12 16.82 -4.22 6.12
N TYR A 13 16.98 -4.93 5.00
CA TYR A 13 18.29 -5.25 4.43
C TYR A 13 19.09 -3.99 4.06
N ALA A 14 18.43 -3.02 3.43
CA ALA A 14 19.08 -1.77 3.05
C ALA A 14 19.44 -0.89 4.26
N ALA A 15 18.64 -0.94 5.34
CA ALA A 15 18.98 -0.29 6.61
C ALA A 15 20.21 -0.91 7.28
N ILE A 16 20.34 -2.25 7.28
CA ILE A 16 21.53 -2.93 7.82
C ILE A 16 22.78 -2.56 7.02
N GLN A 17 22.68 -2.48 5.68
CA GLN A 17 23.79 -2.09 4.82
C GLN A 17 24.20 -0.62 5.03
N PHE A 18 23.24 0.26 5.35
CA PHE A 18 23.50 1.67 5.69
C PHE A 18 24.29 1.82 6.99
N PHE A 19 23.96 1.05 8.04
CA PHE A 19 24.67 1.08 9.31
C PHE A 19 26.08 0.46 9.26
N ASN A 20 26.34 -0.43 8.29
CA ASN A 20 27.62 -1.11 8.13
C ASN A 20 28.59 -0.34 7.19
N ALA A 21 28.15 0.77 6.59
CA ALA A 21 28.99 1.56 5.68
C ALA A 21 29.92 2.49 6.49
N THR A 22 31.23 2.28 6.36
CA THR A 22 32.29 3.02 7.06
C THR A 22 32.63 4.38 6.45
N ASP A 23 32.08 4.70 5.27
CA ASP A 23 32.37 5.91 4.49
C ASP A 23 31.04 6.60 4.13
N THR A 24 30.91 7.91 4.41
CA THR A 24 29.64 8.66 4.27
C THR A 24 29.14 8.71 2.83
N LEU A 25 30.05 8.68 1.85
CA LEU A 25 29.72 8.63 0.44
C LEU A 25 29.07 7.28 0.04
N VAL A 26 29.56 6.17 0.62
CA VAL A 26 29.02 4.82 0.40
C VAL A 26 27.70 4.65 1.14
N ALA A 27 27.58 5.20 2.36
CA ALA A 27 26.34 5.22 3.11
C ALA A 27 25.22 5.95 2.34
N LEU A 28 25.53 7.07 1.68
CA LEU A 28 24.54 7.82 0.90
C LEU A 28 24.09 7.08 -0.38
N HIS A 29 25.01 6.38 -1.03
CA HIS A 29 24.73 5.60 -2.25
C HIS A 29 23.72 4.47 -2.00
N TRP A 30 23.78 3.85 -0.82
CA TRP A 30 22.85 2.79 -0.42
C TRP A 30 21.65 3.30 0.39
N GLY A 31 21.76 4.46 1.05
CA GLY A 31 20.70 5.07 1.84
C GLY A 31 19.57 5.68 1.01
N LEU A 32 19.88 6.36 -0.11
CA LEU A 32 18.87 6.93 -1.01
C LEU A 32 17.89 5.87 -1.56
N PRO A 33 18.36 4.75 -2.15
CA PRO A 33 17.45 3.72 -2.64
C PRO A 33 16.72 3.02 -1.50
N ALA A 34 17.33 2.86 -0.31
CA ALA A 34 16.68 2.30 0.87
C ALA A 34 15.44 3.12 1.29
N VAL A 35 15.61 4.43 1.43
CA VAL A 35 14.52 5.35 1.82
C VAL A 35 13.46 5.44 0.72
N ALA A 36 13.86 5.46 -0.56
CA ALA A 36 12.93 5.45 -1.68
C ALA A 36 12.06 4.19 -1.72
N LEU A 37 12.65 3.00 -1.52
CA LEU A 37 11.93 1.72 -1.44
C LEU A 37 10.97 1.68 -0.24
N LEU A 38 11.39 2.22 0.91
CA LEU A 38 10.56 2.29 2.12
C LEU A 38 9.36 3.23 1.92
N LEU A 39 9.59 4.41 1.32
CA LEU A 39 8.54 5.35 0.94
C LEU A 39 7.55 4.74 -0.06
N MET A 40 8.05 4.08 -1.11
CA MET A 40 7.18 3.39 -2.08
C MET A 40 6.33 2.27 -1.42
N SER A 41 6.92 1.52 -0.49
CA SER A 41 6.19 0.51 0.30
C SER A 41 5.07 1.13 1.13
N ALA A 42 5.36 2.24 1.82
CA ALA A 42 4.37 2.96 2.61
C ALA A 42 3.25 3.52 1.73
N MET A 43 3.59 4.14 0.60
CA MET A 43 2.61 4.70 -0.35
C MET A 43 1.70 3.62 -0.94
N THR A 44 2.21 2.41 -1.20
CA THR A 44 1.39 1.29 -1.69
C THR A 44 0.27 0.94 -0.71
N LYS A 45 0.55 0.97 0.60
CA LYS A 45 -0.44 0.73 1.66
C LYS A 45 -1.50 1.83 1.70
N PHE A 46 -1.07 3.09 1.54
CA PHE A 46 -1.95 4.25 1.49
C PHE A 46 -2.81 4.33 0.23
N LEU A 47 -2.34 3.85 -0.93
CA LEU A 47 -3.12 3.86 -2.17
C LEU A 47 -4.16 2.74 -2.24
N LEU A 48 -3.89 1.57 -1.67
CA LEU A 48 -4.85 0.45 -1.66
C LEU A 48 -6.01 0.66 -0.68
N TRP A 49 -5.80 1.40 0.40
CA TRP A 49 -6.82 1.63 1.42
C TRP A 49 -8.07 2.38 0.89
N PRO A 50 -7.94 3.52 0.21
CA PRO A 50 -9.09 4.24 -0.34
C PRO A 50 -9.77 3.45 -1.46
N SER A 51 -9.04 2.73 -2.31
CA SER A 51 -9.67 1.92 -3.37
C SER A 51 -10.51 0.77 -2.80
N MET A 52 -10.07 0.15 -1.70
CA MET A 52 -10.87 -0.85 -0.96
C MET A 52 -12.11 -0.24 -0.30
N GLN A 53 -11.98 0.94 0.31
CA GLN A 53 -13.11 1.67 0.90
C GLN A 53 -14.15 2.04 -0.19
N THR A 54 -13.71 2.58 -1.32
CA THR A 54 -14.56 2.93 -2.47
C THR A 54 -15.31 1.71 -3.00
N ASN A 55 -14.64 0.58 -3.20
CA ASN A 55 -15.28 -0.65 -3.67
C ASN A 55 -16.33 -1.19 -2.69
N ARG A 56 -16.08 -1.05 -1.38
CA ARG A 56 -17.05 -1.45 -0.34
C ARG A 56 -18.29 -0.57 -0.37
N VAL A 57 -18.12 0.75 -0.47
CA VAL A 57 -19.22 1.71 -0.61
C VAL A 57 -20.05 1.43 -1.86
N LEU A 58 -19.39 1.20 -3.00
CA LEU A 58 -20.06 0.92 -4.28
C LEU A 58 -20.93 -0.35 -4.21
N ARG A 59 -20.44 -1.38 -3.50
CA ARG A 59 -21.16 -2.64 -3.33
C ARG A 59 -22.40 -2.49 -2.44
N GLU A 60 -22.31 -1.71 -1.38
CA GLU A 60 -23.47 -1.41 -0.53
C GLU A 60 -24.49 -0.53 -1.26
N LEU A 61 -24.04 0.45 -2.05
CA LEU A 61 -24.93 1.27 -2.87
C LEU A 61 -25.73 0.41 -3.86
N LYS A 62 -25.05 -0.48 -4.58
CA LYS A 62 -25.69 -1.39 -5.54
C LYS A 62 -26.67 -2.37 -4.89
N ARG A 63 -26.42 -2.76 -3.63
CA ARG A 63 -27.35 -3.55 -2.82
C ARG A 63 -28.60 -2.75 -2.48
N VAL A 64 -28.46 -1.48 -2.10
CA VAL A 64 -29.59 -0.59 -1.82
C VAL A 64 -30.43 -0.36 -3.08
N GLU A 65 -29.80 -0.09 -4.23
CA GLU A 65 -30.49 0.02 -5.52
C GLU A 65 -31.32 -1.23 -5.83
N LEU A 66 -30.75 -2.42 -5.63
CA LEU A 66 -31.47 -3.69 -5.82
C LEU A 66 -32.65 -3.86 -4.86
N GLN A 67 -32.55 -3.42 -3.60
CA GLN A 67 -33.64 -3.48 -2.64
C GLN A 67 -34.79 -2.53 -3.03
N ILE A 68 -34.46 -1.32 -3.47
CA ILE A 68 -35.45 -0.33 -3.95
C ILE A 68 -36.14 -0.85 -5.21
N ALA A 69 -35.39 -1.39 -6.18
CA ALA A 69 -35.98 -1.97 -7.39
C ALA A 69 -36.95 -3.13 -7.09
N ARG A 70 -36.62 -3.98 -6.10
CA ARG A 70 -37.51 -5.05 -5.62
C ARG A 70 -38.74 -4.53 -4.89
N ALA A 71 -38.63 -3.43 -4.16
CA ALA A 71 -39.76 -2.78 -3.50
C ALA A 71 -40.72 -2.15 -4.53
N ASN A 72 -40.18 -1.46 -5.54
CA ASN A 72 -40.96 -0.85 -6.62
C ASN A 72 -41.67 -1.89 -7.50
N HIS A 73 -41.09 -3.07 -7.71
CA HIS A 73 -41.73 -4.14 -8.48
C HIS A 73 -42.88 -4.86 -7.73
N ARG A 74 -43.10 -4.57 -6.45
CA ARG A 74 -44.13 -5.22 -5.61
C ARG A 74 -45.36 -4.34 -5.33
N GLY A 75 -45.38 -3.09 -5.81
CA GLY A 75 -46.55 -2.19 -5.78
C GLY A 75 -47.17 -2.07 -7.16
#